data_AF-A0A835L8J5-F1
#
_entry.id   AF-A0A835L8J5-F1
#
_cell.length_a   1.000
_cell.length_b   1.000
_cell.length_c   1.000
_cell.angle_alpha   90.00
_cell.angle_beta   90.00
_cell.angle_gamma   90.00
#
_symmetry.space_group_name_H-M   'P 1'
#
loop_
_entity.id
_entity.type
_entity.pdbx_description
1 polymer ?
#
loop_
_entity_poly.entity_id
_entity_poly.type
_entity_poly.pdbx_seq_one_letter_code
_entity_poly.pdbx_strand_id
1 'polypeptide(L)'
;MEHEESSNHVKQCIGLAFLPKQDIEDGWLHIMENSFDDEAMTKFNDYFVTQWLEYPDLIWCCHNERHRTTNLAESWNGRFNKIIGKNPSLLLFLQTIGNDTCHFDIKQANFRKRSPINSRKRTSIEIDRQIQKLTKSYENKAISIGDFLINISKSIFRSEHLKK
;
A
#
# COMPACT_ATOMS: atom_id res chain seq x y z
N MET A 1 10.41 19.97 -18.14
CA MET A 1 10.78 20.37 -16.77
C MET A 1 9.54 20.20 -15.89
N GLU A 2 8.45 20.91 -16.20
CA GLU A 2 7.15 20.81 -15.50
C GLU A 2 6.64 19.37 -15.29
N HIS A 3 6.61 18.52 -16.33
CA HIS A 3 6.15 17.13 -16.20
C HIS A 3 6.97 16.26 -15.22
N GLU A 4 8.27 16.52 -15.08
CA GLU A 4 9.14 15.72 -14.20
C GLU A 4 8.93 16.12 -12.73
N GLU A 5 8.72 17.41 -12.48
CA GLU A 5 8.37 17.95 -11.17
C GLU A 5 6.97 17.51 -10.74
N SER A 6 5.96 17.57 -11.63
CA SER A 6 4.63 17.01 -11.35
C SER A 6 4.70 15.52 -11.00
N SER A 7 5.54 14.77 -11.74
CA SER A 7 5.73 13.35 -11.49
C SER A 7 6.36 13.09 -10.12
N ASN A 8 7.36 13.88 -9.72
CA ASN A 8 8.00 13.73 -8.43
C ASN A 8 7.06 14.06 -7.27
N HIS A 9 6.25 15.11 -7.39
CA HIS A 9 5.23 15.48 -6.41
C HIS A 9 4.27 14.32 -6.14
N VAL A 10 3.65 13.78 -7.19
CA VAL A 10 2.73 12.64 -7.08
C VAL A 10 3.41 11.40 -6.48
N LYS A 11 4.66 11.12 -6.87
CA LYS A 11 5.41 9.98 -6.33
C LYS A 11 5.72 10.14 -4.83
N GLN A 12 5.95 11.36 -4.35
CA GLN A 12 6.14 11.64 -2.93
C GLN A 12 4.82 11.50 -2.16
N CYS A 13 3.68 11.90 -2.72
CA CYS A 13 2.37 11.66 -2.11
C CYS A 13 2.13 10.17 -1.85
N ILE A 14 2.55 9.29 -2.77
CA ILE A 14 2.50 7.83 -2.58
C ILE A 14 3.45 7.38 -1.47
N GLY A 15 4.58 8.06 -1.30
CA GLY A 15 5.53 7.84 -0.22
C GLY A 15 4.97 8.10 1.17
N LEU A 16 3.98 8.99 1.32
CA LEU A 16 3.32 9.29 2.60
C LEU A 16 2.73 8.04 3.26
N ALA A 17 2.27 7.07 2.46
CA ALA A 17 1.68 5.82 2.98
C ALA A 17 2.67 5.00 3.83
N PHE A 18 3.97 5.27 3.74
CA PHE A 18 5.01 4.54 4.47
C PHE A 18 5.53 5.29 5.70
N LEU A 19 5.15 6.56 5.87
CA LEU A 19 5.46 7.33 7.08
C LEU A 19 4.60 6.86 8.25
N PRO A 20 5.11 6.96 9.49
CA PRO A 20 4.28 6.80 10.68
C PRO A 20 3.09 7.77 10.64
N LYS A 21 1.93 7.33 11.14
CA LYS A 21 0.68 8.11 11.07
C LYS A 21 0.82 9.53 11.63
N GLN A 22 1.59 9.68 12.70
CA GLN A 22 1.83 10.97 13.35
C GLN A 22 2.64 11.96 12.50
N ASP A 23 3.41 11.48 11.52
CA ASP A 23 4.31 12.31 10.71
C ASP A 23 3.74 12.56 9.30
N ILE A 24 2.51 12.10 9.01
CA ILE A 24 1.90 12.24 7.68
C ILE A 24 1.58 13.70 7.37
N GLU A 25 1.09 14.46 8.35
CA GLU A 25 0.80 15.90 8.20
C GLU A 25 2.09 16.67 7.92
N ASP A 26 3.16 16.43 8.68
CA ASP A 26 4.48 17.04 8.47
C ASP A 26 5.06 16.67 7.10
N GLY A 27 4.88 15.40 6.68
CA GLY A 27 5.27 14.93 5.35
C GLY A 27 4.50 15.63 4.24
N TRP A 28 3.21 15.89 4.43
CA TRP A 28 2.39 16.62 3.46
C TRP A 28 2.81 18.09 3.37
N LEU A 29 3.06 18.75 4.49
CA LEU A 29 3.58 20.13 4.52
C LEU A 29 4.89 20.23 3.74
N HIS A 30 5.81 19.28 3.94
CA HIS A 30 7.07 19.24 3.20
C HIS A 30 6.88 19.08 1.68
N ILE A 31 5.89 18.30 1.24
CA ILE A 31 5.57 18.13 -0.18
C ILE A 31 5.00 19.44 -0.75
N MET A 32 4.11 20.09 0.00
CA MET A 32 3.47 21.35 -0.43
C MET A 32 4.46 22.52 -0.50
N GLU A 33 5.42 22.62 0.41
CA GLU A 33 6.49 23.63 0.37
C GLU A 33 7.33 23.57 -0.91
N ASN A 34 7.46 22.37 -1.49
CA ASN A 34 8.21 22.14 -2.72
C ASN A 34 7.31 22.07 -3.96
N SER A 35 6.02 22.34 -3.82
CA SER A 35 5.07 22.35 -4.94
C SER A 35 5.16 23.66 -5.73
N PHE A 36 4.94 23.58 -7.03
CA PHE A 36 4.90 24.75 -7.91
C PHE A 36 3.46 25.20 -8.14
N ASP A 37 3.30 26.49 -8.38
CA ASP A 37 2.00 27.14 -8.53
C ASP A 37 1.45 26.92 -9.95
N ASP A 38 0.65 25.87 -10.10
CA ASP A 38 -0.02 25.47 -11.34
C ASP A 38 -1.47 25.05 -11.06
N GLU A 39 -2.39 25.40 -11.96
CA GLU A 39 -3.83 25.16 -11.77
C GLU A 39 -4.15 23.65 -11.68
N ALA A 40 -3.46 22.82 -12.48
CA ALA A 40 -3.68 21.37 -12.43
C ALA A 40 -3.12 20.76 -11.13
N MET A 41 -1.97 21.27 -10.66
CA MET A 41 -1.39 20.85 -9.39
C MET A 41 -2.29 21.21 -8.20
N THR A 42 -2.83 22.42 -8.18
CA THR A 42 -3.78 22.87 -7.15
C THR A 42 -5.02 21.97 -7.10
N LYS A 43 -5.63 21.67 -8.26
CA LYS A 43 -6.77 20.73 -8.33
C LYS A 43 -6.42 19.33 -7.82
N PHE A 44 -5.22 18.85 -8.12
CA PHE A 44 -4.74 17.56 -7.61
C PHE A 44 -4.57 17.58 -6.09
N ASN A 45 -3.97 18.64 -5.54
CA ASN A 45 -3.74 18.78 -4.11
C ASN A 45 -5.07 18.87 -3.34
N ASP A 46 -6.02 19.66 -3.83
CA ASP A 46 -7.37 19.77 -3.24
C ASP A 46 -8.07 18.40 -3.20
N TYR A 47 -8.01 17.66 -4.31
CA TYR A 47 -8.52 16.30 -4.38
C TYR A 47 -7.80 15.38 -3.39
N PHE A 48 -6.46 15.45 -3.32
CA PHE A 48 -5.67 14.57 -2.46
C PHE A 48 -5.99 14.78 -0.98
N VAL A 49 -6.07 16.04 -0.55
CA VAL A 49 -6.44 16.40 0.83
C VAL A 49 -7.83 15.86 1.16
N THR A 50 -8.83 16.20 0.34
CA THR A 50 -10.24 15.83 0.57
C THR A 50 -10.44 14.32 0.61
N GLN A 51 -9.74 13.56 -0.25
CA GLN A 51 -9.96 12.12 -0.36
C GLN A 51 -9.10 11.28 0.58
N TRP A 52 -7.88 11.73 0.89
CA TRP A 52 -6.90 10.89 1.57
C TRP A 52 -6.48 11.45 2.94
N LEU A 53 -6.31 12.76 3.09
CA LEU A 53 -5.83 13.34 4.35
C LEU A 53 -6.97 13.63 5.34
N GLU A 54 -8.12 14.08 4.86
CA GLU A 54 -9.32 14.29 5.69
C GLU A 54 -10.05 13.00 6.05
N TYR A 55 -9.66 11.87 5.44
CA TYR A 55 -10.31 10.59 5.67
C TYR A 55 -9.96 10.04 7.06
N PRO A 56 -10.96 9.70 7.89
CA PRO A 56 -10.71 9.20 9.24
C PRO A 56 -9.90 7.88 9.22
N ASP A 57 -9.08 7.69 10.25
CA ASP A 57 -8.27 6.49 10.53
C ASP A 57 -7.07 6.22 9.61
N LEU A 58 -6.87 7.00 8.53
CA LEU A 58 -5.74 6.86 7.60
C LEU A 58 -5.53 5.38 7.18
N ILE A 59 -6.63 4.73 6.77
CA ILE A 59 -6.66 3.28 6.45
C ILE A 59 -5.65 2.90 5.35
N TRP A 60 -5.28 3.87 4.51
CA TRP A 60 -4.28 3.73 3.46
C TRP A 60 -2.82 3.76 3.96
N CYS A 61 -2.59 4.18 5.21
CA CYS A 61 -1.26 4.15 5.83
C CYS A 61 -0.81 2.69 5.98
N CYS A 62 0.28 2.36 5.30
CA CYS A 62 0.90 1.05 5.23
C CYS A 62 2.19 0.96 6.06
N HIS A 63 2.38 1.87 7.01
CA HIS A 63 3.56 1.90 7.86
C HIS A 63 3.69 0.61 8.67
N ASN A 64 4.86 -0.04 8.58
CA ASN A 64 5.14 -1.34 9.17
C ASN A 64 4.22 -2.51 8.70
N GLU A 65 3.42 -2.31 7.66
CA GLU A 65 2.60 -3.37 7.07
C GLU A 65 3.36 -4.18 6.03
N ARG A 66 3.35 -5.51 6.20
CA ARG A 66 3.94 -6.44 5.22
C ARG A 66 3.07 -6.56 3.96
N HIS A 67 1.76 -6.48 4.12
CA HIS A 67 0.78 -6.63 3.06
C HIS A 67 0.13 -5.28 2.78
N ARG A 68 0.38 -4.74 1.59
CA ARG A 68 -0.02 -3.36 1.21
C ARG A 68 -1.16 -3.34 0.19
N THR A 69 -1.71 -4.50 -0.14
CA THR A 69 -2.78 -4.65 -1.12
C THR A 69 -3.90 -5.50 -0.55
N THR A 70 -5.11 -5.21 -0.97
CA THR A 70 -6.34 -5.95 -0.67
C THR A 70 -6.47 -7.25 -1.47
N ASN A 71 -5.45 -7.67 -2.20
CA ASN A 71 -5.46 -8.84 -3.09
C ASN A 71 -5.98 -10.11 -2.40
N LEU A 72 -5.64 -10.32 -1.13
CA LEU A 72 -6.12 -11.49 -0.39
C LEU A 72 -7.64 -11.42 -0.16
N ALA A 73 -8.14 -10.25 0.26
CA ALA A 73 -9.57 -10.00 0.44
C ALA A 73 -10.32 -10.06 -0.89
N GLU A 74 -9.79 -9.46 -1.96
CA GLU A 74 -10.35 -9.53 -3.30
C GLU A 74 -10.39 -10.96 -3.84
N SER A 75 -9.32 -11.73 -3.65
CA SER A 75 -9.27 -13.13 -4.04
C SER A 75 -10.29 -13.97 -3.27
N TRP A 76 -10.43 -13.71 -1.97
CA TRP A 76 -11.42 -14.37 -1.13
C TRP A 76 -12.84 -14.00 -1.56
N ASN A 77 -13.16 -12.72 -1.68
CA ASN A 77 -14.46 -12.21 -2.15
C ASN A 77 -14.79 -12.77 -3.53
N GLY A 78 -13.83 -12.80 -4.46
CA GLY A 78 -14.02 -13.35 -5.79
C GLY A 78 -14.31 -14.86 -5.79
N ARG A 79 -13.65 -15.63 -4.91
CA ARG A 79 -13.99 -17.05 -4.71
C ARG A 79 -15.37 -17.21 -4.09
N PHE A 80 -15.65 -16.43 -3.05
CA PHE A 80 -16.89 -16.48 -2.29
C PHE A 80 -18.09 -16.16 -3.19
N ASN A 81 -18.03 -15.06 -3.94
CA ASN A 81 -19.07 -14.63 -4.88
C ASN A 81 -19.38 -15.67 -5.97
N LYS A 82 -18.38 -16.48 -6.39
CA LYS A 82 -18.61 -17.60 -7.31
C LYS A 82 -19.42 -18.74 -6.70
N ILE A 83 -19.33 -18.92 -5.37
CA ILE A 83 -20.04 -19.98 -4.65
C ILE A 83 -21.46 -19.54 -4.31
N ILE A 84 -21.63 -18.31 -3.80
CA ILE A 84 -22.93 -17.81 -3.32
C ILE A 84 -23.81 -17.22 -4.43
N GLY A 85 -23.23 -16.76 -5.55
CA GLY A 85 -23.95 -16.03 -6.58
C GLY A 85 -24.34 -14.60 -6.16
N LYS A 86 -25.17 -13.92 -6.97
CA LYS A 86 -25.50 -12.49 -6.76
C LYS A 86 -26.48 -12.22 -5.60
N ASN A 87 -27.43 -13.13 -5.34
CA ASN A 87 -28.49 -12.95 -4.35
C ASN A 87 -28.69 -14.24 -3.53
N PRO A 88 -27.76 -14.58 -2.63
CA PRO A 88 -27.91 -15.78 -1.79
C PRO A 88 -28.99 -15.59 -0.73
N SER A 89 -29.60 -16.70 -0.31
CA SER A 89 -30.38 -16.72 0.94
C SER A 89 -29.44 -16.60 2.15
N LEU A 90 -29.94 -16.05 3.26
CA LEU A 90 -29.16 -15.94 4.50
C LEU A 90 -28.61 -17.30 4.97
N LEU A 91 -29.40 -18.36 4.85
CA LEU A 91 -28.97 -19.72 5.19
C LEU A 91 -27.80 -20.20 4.33
N LEU A 92 -27.88 -19.98 3.00
CA LEU A 92 -26.79 -20.34 2.08
C LEU A 92 -25.50 -19.57 2.39
N PHE A 93 -25.64 -18.29 2.71
CA PHE A 93 -24.52 -17.44 3.11
C PHE A 93 -23.83 -17.97 4.37
N LEU A 94 -24.60 -18.24 5.44
CA LEU A 94 -24.08 -18.77 6.71
C LEU A 94 -23.43 -20.15 6.55
N GLN A 95 -24.05 -21.05 5.77
CA GLN A 95 -23.47 -22.36 5.48
C GLN A 95 -22.15 -22.25 4.71
N THR A 96 -22.09 -21.35 3.73
CA THR A 96 -20.88 -21.17 2.92
C THR A 96 -19.73 -20.61 3.76
N ILE A 97 -20.01 -19.64 4.64
CA ILE A 97 -19.02 -19.11 5.59
C ILE A 97 -18.53 -20.23 6.51
N GLY A 98 -19.44 -20.97 7.15
CA GLY A 98 -19.07 -22.06 8.06
C GLY A 98 -18.19 -23.13 7.39
N ASN A 99 -18.53 -23.50 6.16
CA ASN A 99 -17.73 -24.44 5.36
C ASN A 99 -16.35 -23.88 4.99
N ASP A 100 -16.25 -22.59 4.63
CA ASP A 100 -14.98 -21.96 4.27
C ASP A 100 -14.05 -21.83 5.49
N THR A 101 -14.57 -21.56 6.69
CA THR A 101 -13.81 -21.58 7.95
C THR A 101 -13.23 -22.97 8.23
N CYS A 102 -14.04 -24.02 8.11
CA CYS A 102 -13.57 -25.40 8.28
C CYS A 102 -12.48 -25.77 7.24
N HIS A 103 -12.66 -25.36 5.98
CA HIS A 103 -11.64 -25.55 4.94
C HIS A 103 -10.36 -24.74 5.19
N PHE A 104 -10.46 -23.55 5.79
CA PHE A 104 -9.31 -22.74 6.15
C PHE A 104 -8.45 -23.42 7.21
N ASP A 105 -9.05 -23.98 8.26
CA ASP A 105 -8.32 -24.67 9.32
C ASP A 105 -7.53 -25.88 8.79
N ILE A 106 -8.16 -26.66 7.90
CA ILE A 106 -7.53 -27.81 7.23
C ILE A 106 -6.38 -27.33 6.32
N LYS A 107 -6.60 -26.27 5.54
CA LYS A 107 -5.55 -25.72 4.65
C LYS A 107 -4.39 -25.11 5.45
N GLN A 108 -4.65 -24.42 6.56
CA GLN A 108 -3.62 -23.86 7.43
C GLN A 108 -2.79 -24.96 8.09
N ALA A 109 -3.44 -26.01 8.60
CA ALA A 109 -2.76 -27.19 9.15
C ALA A 109 -1.88 -27.89 8.10
N ASN A 110 -2.35 -27.99 6.86
CA ASN A 110 -1.58 -28.56 5.75
C ASN A 110 -0.46 -27.63 5.25
N PHE A 111 -0.66 -26.31 5.29
CA PHE A 111 0.36 -25.32 4.92
C PHE A 111 1.53 -25.34 5.91
N ARG A 112 1.26 -25.47 7.21
CA ARG A 112 2.30 -25.66 8.25
C ARG A 112 3.16 -26.91 8.02
N LYS A 113 2.65 -27.91 7.30
CA LYS A 113 3.34 -29.17 6.99
C LYS A 113 4.07 -29.18 5.63
N ARG A 114 3.87 -28.17 4.77
CA ARG A 114 4.44 -28.13 3.42
C ARG A 114 5.49 -27.02 3.29
N SER A 115 6.56 -27.28 2.54
CA SER A 115 7.51 -26.25 2.10
C SER A 115 6.81 -25.21 1.21
N PRO A 116 7.23 -23.93 1.24
CA PRO A 116 6.53 -22.86 0.54
C PRO A 116 6.54 -23.08 -0.98
N ILE A 117 5.33 -23.13 -1.56
CA ILE A 117 5.07 -23.62 -2.92
C ILE A 117 5.51 -22.65 -4.03
N ASN A 118 5.72 -21.37 -3.76
CA ASN A 118 6.20 -20.42 -4.77
C ASN A 118 7.20 -19.43 -4.19
N SER A 119 8.37 -19.30 -4.83
CA SER A 119 9.32 -18.24 -4.49
C SER A 119 8.76 -16.88 -4.93
N ARG A 120 8.77 -15.91 -4.01
CA ARG A 120 8.43 -14.52 -4.36
C ARG A 120 9.42 -14.02 -5.41
N LYS A 121 8.95 -13.19 -6.35
CA LYS A 121 9.83 -12.51 -7.31
C LYS A 121 10.95 -11.78 -6.56
N ARG A 122 12.21 -11.97 -6.97
CA ARG A 122 13.38 -11.36 -6.33
C ARG A 122 13.26 -9.84 -6.19
N THR A 123 12.75 -9.17 -7.23
CA THR A 123 12.52 -7.72 -7.24
C THR A 123 11.56 -7.26 -6.15
N SER A 124 10.47 -7.99 -5.91
CA SER A 124 9.53 -7.66 -4.83
C SER A 124 10.15 -7.84 -3.45
N ILE A 125 10.99 -8.85 -3.26
CA ILE A 125 11.74 -9.05 -2.01
C ILE A 125 12.72 -7.91 -1.79
N GLU A 126 13.39 -7.45 -2.84
CA GLU A 126 14.35 -6.35 -2.77
C GLU A 126 13.69 -5.02 -2.42
N ILE A 127 12.54 -4.70 -3.04
CA ILE A 127 11.75 -3.51 -2.71
C ILE A 127 11.31 -3.55 -1.24
N ASP A 128 10.82 -4.69 -0.74
CA ASP A 128 10.44 -4.83 0.67
C ASP A 128 11.62 -4.57 1.61
N ARG A 129 12.80 -5.11 1.28
CA ARG A 129 14.02 -4.89 2.06
C ARG A 129 14.44 -3.42 2.06
N GLN A 130 14.33 -2.74 0.92
CA GLN A 130 14.65 -1.32 0.82
C GLN A 130 13.69 -0.47 1.64
N ILE A 131 12.38 -0.71 1.54
CA ILE A 131 11.36 -0.03 2.33
C ILE A 131 11.63 -0.24 3.83
N GLN A 132 11.84 -1.49 4.27
CA GLN A 132 12.17 -1.77 5.67
C GLN A 132 13.44 -1.08 6.15
N LYS A 133 14.48 -1.00 5.30
CA LYS A 133 15.71 -0.29 5.64
C LYS A 133 15.45 1.21 5.81
N LEU A 134 14.73 1.82 4.87
CA LEU A 134 14.39 3.25 4.91
C LEU A 134 13.51 3.58 6.12
N THR A 135 12.48 2.78 6.40
CA THR A 135 11.60 2.96 7.57
C THR A 135 12.40 2.90 8.87
N LYS A 136 13.30 1.92 9.02
CA LYS A 136 14.18 1.83 10.20
C LYS A 136 15.14 3.01 10.31
N SER A 137 15.72 3.46 9.20
CA SER A 137 16.60 4.64 9.21
C SER A 137 15.85 5.90 9.64
N TYR A 138 14.60 6.04 9.20
CA TYR A 138 13.72 7.14 9.58
C TYR A 138 13.33 7.08 11.06
N GLU A 139 12.89 5.91 11.56
CA GLU A 139 12.57 5.69 12.98
C GLU A 139 13.77 6.00 13.90
N ASN A 140 14.99 5.67 13.46
CA ASN A 140 16.23 5.98 14.16
C ASN A 140 16.67 7.46 14.02
N LYS A 141 15.86 8.31 13.36
CA LYS A 141 16.15 9.73 13.08
C LYS A 141 17.47 9.96 12.33
N ALA A 142 17.92 8.97 11.55
CA ALA A 142 19.14 9.06 10.76
C ALA A 142 18.93 9.78 9.42
N ILE A 143 17.68 9.96 9.00
CA ILE A 143 17.28 10.64 7.77
C ILE A 143 16.12 11.60 8.05
N SER A 144 16.06 12.72 7.32
CA SER A 144 14.95 13.67 7.39
C SER A 144 13.69 13.14 6.70
N ILE A 145 12.53 13.76 6.97
CA ILE A 145 11.26 13.43 6.30
C ILE A 145 11.39 13.60 4.78
N GLY A 146 11.99 14.69 4.32
CA GLY A 146 12.21 14.94 2.89
C GLY A 146 13.11 13.90 2.23
N ASP A 147 14.23 13.57 2.86
CA ASP A 147 15.13 12.53 2.37
C ASP A 147 14.44 11.17 2.31
N PHE A 148 13.59 10.86 3.29
CA PHE A 148 12.78 9.64 3.28
C PHE A 148 11.84 9.59 2.08
N LEU A 149 11.04 10.64 1.86
CA LEU A 149 10.07 10.73 0.77
C LEU A 149 10.71 10.65 -0.62
N ILE A 150 11.87 11.27 -0.79
CA ILE A 150 12.64 11.20 -2.05
C ILE A 150 13.21 9.80 -2.26
N ASN A 151 13.78 9.18 -1.23
CA ASN A 151 14.40 7.86 -1.38
C ASN A 151 13.36 6.76 -1.57
N ILE A 152 12.22 6.82 -0.86
CA ILE A 152 11.19 5.80 -0.96
C ILE A 152 10.46 5.85 -2.31
N SER A 153 10.16 7.05 -2.81
CA SER A 153 9.60 7.23 -4.15
C SER A 153 10.55 6.64 -5.20
N LYS A 154 11.85 6.97 -5.14
CA LYS A 154 12.85 6.37 -6.03
C LYS A 154 12.86 4.85 -5.95
N SER A 155 12.86 4.26 -4.75
CA SER A 155 12.86 2.80 -4.56
C SER A 155 11.64 2.11 -5.18
N ILE A 156 10.45 2.70 -5.07
CA ILE A 156 9.21 2.13 -5.60
C ILE A 156 9.19 2.22 -7.14
N PHE A 157 9.46 3.40 -7.69
CA PHE A 157 9.30 3.68 -9.13
C PHE A 157 10.50 3.26 -9.99
N ARG A 158 11.70 3.03 -9.41
CA ARG A 158 12.87 2.50 -10.14
C ARG A 158 12.63 1.12 -10.74
N SER A 159 11.67 0.36 -10.21
CA SER A 159 11.33 -0.98 -10.72
C SER A 159 10.51 -0.97 -12.03
N GLU A 160 9.87 0.15 -12.38
CA GLU A 160 9.03 0.23 -13.58
C GLU A 160 9.85 0.38 -14.87
N HIS A 161 11.01 1.02 -14.80
CA HIS A 161 11.91 1.17 -15.96
C HIS A 161 12.65 -0.12 -16.36
N LEU A 162 12.65 -1.15 -15.50
CA LEU A 162 13.24 -2.46 -15.80
C LEU A 162 12.24 -3.44 -16.46
N LYS A 163 11.05 -2.97 -16.84
CA LYS A 163 10.02 -3.74 -17.56
C LYS A 163 9.94 -3.41 -19.05
N LYS A 164 11.06 -3.06 -19.70
CA LYS A 164 11.17 -3.05 -21.16
C LYS A 164 12.00 -4.23 -21.62
#